data_AF-A0A432KI53-F1
#
_entry.id   AF-A0A432KI53-F1
#
_cell.length_a   1.000
_cell.length_b   1.000
_cell.length_c   1.000
_cell.angle_alpha   90.00
_cell.angle_beta   90.00
_cell.angle_gamma   90.00
#
_symmetry.space_group_name_H-M   'P 1'
#
loop_
_entity.id
_entity.type
_entity.pdbx_description
1 polymer ?
#
loop_
_entity_poly.entity_id
_entity_poly.type
_entity_poly.pdbx_seq_one_letter_code
_entity_poly.pdbx_strand_id
1 'polypeptide(L)'
;MIDEKEQYLRTEFWILSVGAAFQRANVYQHATDRQKSQFRKELFEYLNELSDQYRNGSIIEDDHIDYIDKVRNKAKSIADQHGIELTDNKFRFGIAQKLLNLYLKYLWCAGFIQEPPHFPVDRIIIQSLKIVPFTNWTELDSKKEYLHIISAAKQEANGQNLAQWELETYKRR
;
A
#
# COMPACT_ATOMS: atom_id res chain seq x y z
N MET A 1 24.24 -3.29 5.03
CA MET A 1 23.49 -4.40 5.66
C MET A 1 22.42 -3.78 6.52
N ILE A 2 21.18 -4.22 6.37
CA ILE A 2 20.09 -3.90 7.29
C ILE A 2 20.45 -4.56 8.62
N ASP A 3 20.42 -3.82 9.73
CA ASP A 3 20.69 -4.42 11.05
C ASP A 3 19.51 -5.29 11.52
N GLU A 4 19.76 -6.19 12.48
CA GLU A 4 18.76 -7.15 12.97
C GLU A 4 17.49 -6.46 13.53
N LYS A 5 17.60 -5.25 14.08
CA LYS A 5 16.46 -4.49 14.61
C LYS A 5 15.61 -3.92 13.48
N GLU A 6 16.23 -3.37 12.44
CA GLU A 6 15.49 -2.92 11.26
C GLU A 6 14.80 -4.11 10.59
N GLN A 7 15.46 -5.27 10.47
CA GLN A 7 14.84 -6.49 9.91
C GLN A 7 13.64 -6.98 10.74
N TYR A 8 13.77 -6.98 12.06
CA TYR A 8 12.65 -7.30 12.96
C TYR A 8 11.47 -6.35 12.75
N LEU A 9 11.72 -5.04 12.75
CA LEU A 9 10.67 -4.03 12.58
C LEU A 9 10.02 -4.09 11.20
N ARG A 10 10.79 -4.34 10.13
CA ARG A 10 10.24 -4.59 8.79
C ARG A 10 9.25 -5.74 8.77
N THR A 11 9.53 -6.81 9.52
CA THR A 11 8.64 -7.97 9.64
C THR A 11 7.35 -7.59 10.37
N GLU A 12 7.44 -6.87 11.49
CA GLU A 12 6.27 -6.38 12.24
C GLU A 12 5.40 -5.43 11.40
N PHE A 13 6.02 -4.48 10.71
CA PHE A 13 5.33 -3.53 9.83
C PHE A 13 4.66 -4.21 8.66
N TRP A 14 5.27 -5.27 8.12
CA TRP A 14 4.64 -6.10 7.11
C TRP A 14 3.37 -6.77 7.62
N ILE A 15 3.42 -7.40 8.79
CA ILE A 15 2.25 -8.06 9.41
C ILE A 15 1.11 -7.05 9.59
N LEU A 16 1.42 -5.86 10.10
CA LEU A 16 0.45 -4.78 10.27
C LEU A 16 -0.14 -4.30 8.93
N SER A 17 0.71 -4.14 7.92
CA SER A 17 0.30 -3.65 6.60
C SER A 17 -0.58 -4.66 5.86
N VAL A 18 -0.23 -5.94 5.90
CA VAL A 18 -1.06 -7.02 5.35
C VAL A 18 -2.38 -7.13 6.09
N GLY A 19 -2.36 -7.09 7.42
CA GLY A 19 -3.58 -7.14 8.22
C GLY A 19 -4.56 -6.05 7.80
N ALA A 20 -4.09 -4.81 7.70
CA ALA A 20 -4.93 -3.68 7.30
C ALA A 20 -5.38 -3.75 5.83
N ALA A 21 -4.50 -4.15 4.90
CA ALA A 21 -4.82 -4.17 3.48
C ALA A 21 -5.69 -5.37 3.07
N PHE A 22 -5.55 -6.53 3.73
CA PHE A 22 -6.20 -7.76 3.26
C PHE A 22 -7.50 -8.07 4.01
N GLN A 23 -7.60 -7.69 5.29
CA GLN A 23 -8.75 -8.06 6.15
C GLN A 23 -10.10 -7.65 5.57
N ARG A 24 -10.19 -6.46 4.96
CA ARG A 24 -11.44 -5.92 4.41
C ARG A 24 -11.57 -6.07 2.90
N ALA A 25 -10.53 -6.55 2.23
CA ALA A 25 -10.46 -6.59 0.77
C ALA A 25 -10.88 -7.94 0.17
N ASN A 26 -11.09 -8.96 1.00
CA ASN A 26 -11.39 -10.32 0.56
C ASN A 26 -10.46 -10.78 -0.58
N VAL A 27 -9.14 -10.67 -0.38
CA VAL A 27 -8.12 -10.85 -1.45
C VAL A 27 -8.20 -12.21 -2.12
N TYR A 28 -8.47 -13.25 -1.35
CA TYR A 28 -8.47 -14.64 -1.82
C TYR A 28 -9.90 -15.16 -1.91
N GLN A 29 -10.24 -15.81 -3.02
CA GLN A 29 -11.50 -16.54 -3.15
C GLN A 29 -11.33 -17.96 -2.57
N HIS A 30 -10.33 -18.70 -3.06
CA HIS A 30 -9.97 -20.02 -2.56
C HIS A 30 -8.44 -20.13 -2.45
N ALA A 31 -7.95 -20.29 -1.22
CA ALA A 31 -6.54 -20.50 -0.95
C ALA A 31 -6.34 -21.22 0.38
N THR A 32 -5.44 -22.20 0.38
CA THR A 32 -4.97 -22.87 1.60
C THR A 32 -4.10 -21.92 2.44
N ASP A 33 -3.94 -22.20 3.72
CA ASP A 33 -3.06 -21.39 4.58
C ASP A 33 -1.60 -21.44 4.15
N ARG A 34 -1.16 -22.57 3.58
CA ARG A 34 0.17 -22.71 2.99
C ARG A 34 0.35 -21.76 1.80
N GLN A 35 -0.60 -21.74 0.87
CA GLN A 35 -0.59 -20.83 -0.28
C GLN A 35 -0.60 -19.37 0.16
N LYS A 36 -1.47 -18.99 1.10
CA LYS A 36 -1.51 -17.63 1.66
C LYS A 36 -0.18 -17.25 2.31
N SER A 37 0.45 -18.18 3.02
CA SER A 37 1.75 -17.96 3.65
C SER A 37 2.86 -17.73 2.61
N GLN A 38 2.95 -18.57 1.57
CA GLN A 38 3.91 -18.43 0.48
C GLN A 38 3.70 -17.12 -0.30
N PHE A 39 2.45 -16.81 -0.65
CA PHE A 39 2.09 -15.56 -1.30
C PHE A 39 2.57 -14.34 -0.52
N ARG A 40 2.27 -14.30 0.79
CA ARG A 40 2.68 -13.18 1.65
C ARG A 40 4.20 -13.11 1.79
N LYS A 41 4.89 -14.24 1.88
CA LYS A 41 6.36 -14.27 1.99
C LYS A 41 7.02 -13.66 0.74
N GLU A 42 6.65 -14.11 -0.44
CA GLU A 42 7.24 -13.59 -1.69
C GLU A 42 6.86 -12.13 -1.95
N LEU A 43 5.65 -11.73 -1.58
CA LEU A 43 5.23 -10.34 -1.69
C LEU A 43 5.99 -9.44 -0.70
N PHE A 44 6.29 -9.94 0.51
CA PHE A 44 7.12 -9.23 1.49
C PHE A 44 8.55 -9.02 0.99
N GLU A 45 9.18 -10.05 0.44
CA GLU A 45 10.52 -9.97 -0.14
C GLU A 45 10.56 -8.88 -1.23
N TYR A 46 9.57 -8.90 -2.13
CA TYR A 46 9.44 -7.90 -3.17
C TYR A 46 9.22 -6.47 -2.62
N LEU A 47 8.35 -6.29 -1.63
CA LEU A 47 8.09 -4.97 -1.04
C LEU A 47 9.28 -4.43 -0.26
N ASN A 48 10.07 -5.29 0.39
CA ASN A 48 11.31 -4.87 1.05
C ASN A 48 12.28 -4.27 0.04
N GLU A 49 12.57 -5.00 -1.05
CA GLU A 49 13.48 -4.55 -2.11
C GLU A 49 13.00 -3.25 -2.75
N LEU A 50 11.69 -3.17 -3.04
CA LEU A 50 11.07 -1.96 -3.60
C LEU A 50 11.17 -0.78 -2.64
N SER A 51 10.99 -1.01 -1.34
CA SER A 51 11.04 0.05 -0.31
C SER A 51 12.42 0.69 -0.18
N ASP A 52 13.49 -0.04 -0.49
CA ASP A 52 14.86 0.50 -0.42
C ASP A 52 15.10 1.64 -1.43
N GLN A 53 14.29 1.70 -2.50
CA GLN A 53 14.33 2.81 -3.46
C GLN A 53 13.96 4.16 -2.82
N TYR A 54 13.25 4.16 -1.69
CA TYR A 54 12.82 5.38 -0.99
C TYR A 54 13.85 5.92 0.01
N ARG A 55 14.99 5.25 0.21
CA ARG A 55 15.99 5.65 1.21
C ARG A 55 16.65 7.00 0.94
N ASN A 56 16.77 7.38 -0.33
CA ASN A 56 17.50 8.56 -0.76
C ASN A 56 16.60 9.77 -1.11
N GLY A 57 15.27 9.62 -1.03
CA GLY A 57 14.33 10.72 -1.30
C GLY A 57 14.23 11.14 -2.76
N SER A 58 14.71 10.33 -3.71
CA SER A 58 14.66 10.63 -5.15
C SER A 58 13.35 10.24 -5.83
N ILE A 59 12.44 9.56 -5.12
CA ILE A 59 11.20 9.04 -5.70
C ILE A 59 10.19 10.17 -5.84
N ILE A 60 9.80 10.45 -7.07
CA ILE A 60 8.72 11.40 -7.38
C ILE A 60 7.36 10.68 -7.44
N GLU A 61 6.29 11.47 -7.54
CA GLU A 61 4.92 10.95 -7.56
C GLU A 61 4.67 9.94 -8.69
N ASP A 62 5.16 10.21 -9.90
CA ASP A 62 4.96 9.30 -11.04
C ASP A 62 5.65 7.94 -10.81
N ASP A 63 6.89 7.95 -10.31
CA ASP A 63 7.61 6.72 -9.93
C ASP A 63 6.84 5.92 -8.88
N HIS A 64 6.31 6.61 -7.87
CA HIS A 64 5.56 5.99 -6.79
C HIS A 64 4.27 5.34 -7.30
N ILE A 65 3.55 5.98 -8.21
CA ILE A 65 2.35 5.40 -8.82
C ILE A 65 2.69 4.16 -9.66
N ASP A 66 3.79 4.21 -10.40
CA ASP A 66 4.25 3.07 -11.18
C ASP A 66 4.67 1.91 -10.25
N TYR A 67 5.21 2.21 -9.08
CA TYR A 67 5.53 1.21 -8.06
C TYR A 67 4.28 0.56 -7.46
N ILE A 68 3.17 1.29 -7.29
CA ILE A 68 1.89 0.69 -6.91
C ILE A 68 1.42 -0.32 -7.97
N ASP A 69 1.50 0.03 -9.26
CA ASP A 69 1.08 -0.89 -10.31
C ASP A 69 2.03 -2.10 -10.42
N LYS A 70 3.34 -1.91 -10.20
CA LYS A 70 4.29 -3.02 -10.10
C LYS A 70 3.96 -3.96 -8.94
N VAL A 71 3.60 -3.45 -7.77
CA VAL A 71 3.12 -4.27 -6.63
C VAL A 71 1.88 -5.08 -7.02
N ARG A 72 0.91 -4.44 -7.67
CA ARG A 72 -0.29 -5.10 -8.19
C ARG A 72 0.04 -6.25 -9.15
N ASN A 73 0.87 -5.97 -10.15
CA ASN A 73 1.24 -6.95 -11.17
C ASN A 73 2.06 -8.10 -10.57
N LYS A 74 2.99 -7.80 -9.65
CA LYS A 74 3.77 -8.80 -8.96
C LYS A 74 2.90 -9.69 -8.08
N ALA A 75 1.96 -9.12 -7.33
CA ALA A 75 1.01 -9.89 -6.54
C ALA A 75 0.18 -10.83 -7.41
N LYS A 76 -0.35 -10.37 -8.56
CA LYS A 76 -1.07 -11.25 -9.51
C LYS A 76 -0.18 -12.38 -10.02
N SER A 77 1.06 -12.08 -10.40
CA SER A 77 2.02 -13.07 -10.88
C SER A 77 2.34 -14.14 -9.81
N ILE A 78 2.53 -13.75 -8.54
CA ILE A 78 2.75 -14.69 -7.44
C ILE A 78 1.50 -15.57 -7.25
N ALA A 79 0.30 -14.98 -7.29
CA ALA A 79 -0.93 -15.75 -7.16
C ALA A 79 -1.05 -16.82 -8.26
N ASP A 80 -0.77 -16.46 -9.51
CA ASP A 80 -0.82 -17.39 -10.66
C ASP A 80 0.20 -18.52 -10.52
N GLN A 81 1.43 -18.20 -10.10
CA GLN A 81 2.50 -19.18 -9.87
C GLN A 81 2.11 -20.24 -8.83
N HIS A 82 1.33 -19.86 -7.82
CA HIS A 82 0.93 -20.73 -6.72
C HIS A 82 -0.50 -21.29 -6.85
N GLY A 83 -1.15 -21.07 -8.00
CA GLY A 83 -2.53 -21.52 -8.25
C GLY A 83 -3.54 -20.93 -7.25
N ILE A 84 -3.36 -19.66 -6.88
CA ILE A 84 -4.21 -18.93 -5.95
C ILE A 84 -5.26 -18.17 -6.73
N GLU A 85 -6.53 -18.45 -6.46
CA GLU A 85 -7.64 -17.70 -7.03
C GLU A 85 -7.84 -16.41 -6.23
N LEU A 86 -7.43 -15.29 -6.80
CA LEU A 86 -7.75 -13.95 -6.29
C LEU A 86 -9.21 -13.63 -6.60
N THR A 87 -9.86 -12.88 -5.71
CA THR A 87 -11.23 -12.40 -5.96
C THR A 87 -11.29 -11.59 -7.25
N ASP A 88 -12.28 -11.90 -8.09
CA ASP A 88 -12.44 -11.36 -9.45
C ASP A 88 -11.22 -11.58 -10.36
N ASN A 89 -10.36 -12.56 -10.03
CA ASN A 89 -9.09 -12.84 -10.69
C ASN A 89 -8.15 -11.62 -10.76
N LYS A 90 -8.21 -10.73 -9.75
CA LYS A 90 -7.47 -9.47 -9.74
C LYS A 90 -6.85 -9.16 -8.39
N PHE A 91 -5.65 -8.58 -8.44
CA PHE A 91 -5.13 -7.80 -7.32
C PHE A 91 -5.46 -6.33 -7.61
N ARG A 92 -6.50 -5.80 -6.96
CA ARG A 92 -7.02 -4.45 -7.28
C ARG A 92 -6.01 -3.36 -6.92
N PHE A 93 -6.00 -2.28 -7.70
CA PHE A 93 -5.11 -1.13 -7.49
C PHE A 93 -5.21 -0.57 -6.07
N GLY A 94 -6.43 -0.48 -5.54
CA GLY A 94 -6.71 -0.06 -4.18
C GLY A 94 -6.09 -0.92 -3.09
N ILE A 95 -5.94 -2.23 -3.33
CA ILE A 95 -5.28 -3.15 -2.40
C ILE A 95 -3.77 -2.92 -2.45
N ALA A 96 -3.21 -2.78 -3.66
CA ALA A 96 -1.78 -2.51 -3.85
C ALA A 96 -1.36 -1.18 -3.20
N GLN A 97 -2.09 -0.09 -3.44
CA GLN A 97 -1.77 1.20 -2.81
C GLN A 97 -1.88 1.13 -1.29
N LYS A 98 -2.91 0.43 -0.75
CA LYS A 98 -3.09 0.36 0.71
C LYS A 98 -1.94 -0.40 1.36
N LEU A 99 -1.53 -1.51 0.74
CA LEU A 99 -0.43 -2.33 1.22
C LEU A 99 0.90 -1.56 1.15
N LEU A 100 1.26 -1.01 -0.01
CA LEU A 100 2.53 -0.32 -0.21
C LEU A 100 2.61 0.93 0.67
N ASN A 101 1.61 1.80 0.62
CA ASN A 101 1.70 3.09 1.29
C ASN A 101 1.67 2.97 2.81
N LEU A 102 0.96 1.97 3.34
CA LEU A 102 0.97 1.72 4.78
C LEU A 102 2.31 1.16 5.23
N TYR A 103 2.92 0.29 4.42
CA TYR A 103 4.25 -0.23 4.69
C TYR A 103 5.30 0.88 4.67
N LEU A 104 5.29 1.73 3.64
CA LEU A 104 6.17 2.91 3.54
C LEU A 104 5.95 3.88 4.71
N LYS A 105 4.69 4.13 5.12
CA LYS A 105 4.39 4.96 6.29
C LYS A 105 5.12 4.44 7.54
N TYR A 106 5.06 3.15 7.81
CA TYR A 106 5.76 2.59 8.97
C TYR A 106 7.28 2.72 8.88
N LEU A 107 7.87 2.43 7.71
CA LEU A 107 9.31 2.58 7.50
C LEU A 107 9.77 4.03 7.64
N TRP A 108 8.99 4.97 7.12
CA TRP A 108 9.27 6.41 7.24
C TRP A 108 9.18 6.88 8.69
N CYS A 109 8.10 6.53 9.41
CA CYS A 109 7.95 6.86 10.82
C CYS A 109 9.06 6.25 11.70
N ALA A 110 9.64 5.12 11.28
CA ALA A 110 10.78 4.48 11.95
C ALA A 110 12.15 5.07 11.53
N GLY A 111 12.19 5.98 10.56
CA GLY A 111 13.41 6.62 10.06
C GLY A 111 14.23 5.76 9.08
N PHE A 112 13.66 4.69 8.51
CA PHE A 112 14.38 3.79 7.61
C PHE A 112 14.39 4.25 6.15
N ILE A 113 13.41 5.06 5.76
CA ILE A 113 13.28 5.66 4.42
C ILE A 113 12.92 7.14 4.53
N GLN A 114 13.07 7.88 3.44
CA GLN A 114 12.59 9.26 3.37
C GLN A 114 11.05 9.31 3.25
N GLU A 115 10.52 10.52 3.44
CA GLU A 115 9.09 10.81 3.31
C GLU A 115 8.54 10.32 1.95
N PRO A 116 7.54 9.43 1.93
CA PRO A 116 6.95 8.95 0.68
C PRO A 116 6.05 10.02 0.05
N PRO A 117 5.82 10.00 -1.27
CA PRO A 117 4.98 10.99 -1.93
C PRO A 117 3.50 10.95 -1.50
N HIS A 118 2.98 9.75 -1.24
CA HIS A 118 1.58 9.51 -0.91
C HIS A 118 1.40 8.80 0.43
N PHE A 119 0.14 8.61 0.80
CA PHE A 119 -0.34 8.00 2.03
C PHE A 119 -1.27 6.80 1.75
N PRO A 120 -1.56 5.95 2.75
CA PRO A 120 -2.43 4.79 2.58
C PRO A 120 -3.92 5.17 2.53
N VAL A 121 -4.51 5.23 1.33
CA VAL A 121 -5.93 5.53 1.15
C VAL A 121 -6.79 4.41 1.73
N ASP A 122 -7.74 4.77 2.60
CA ASP A 122 -8.80 3.87 3.06
C ASP A 122 -10.16 4.57 3.15
N ARG A 123 -11.14 3.85 3.68
CA ARG A 123 -12.51 4.33 3.85
C ARG A 123 -12.57 5.62 4.67
N ILE A 124 -11.77 5.76 5.73
CA ILE A 124 -11.83 6.95 6.60
C ILE A 124 -11.40 8.17 5.80
N ILE A 125 -10.31 8.04 5.01
CA ILE A 125 -9.81 9.14 4.19
C ILE A 125 -10.77 9.49 3.04
N ILE A 126 -11.34 8.49 2.36
CA ILE A 126 -12.31 8.76 1.29
C ILE A 126 -13.55 9.48 1.85
N GLN A 127 -14.01 9.08 3.04
CA GLN A 127 -15.15 9.71 3.70
C GLN A 127 -14.85 11.13 4.15
N SER A 128 -13.66 11.40 4.71
CA SER A 128 -13.28 12.73 5.16
C SER A 128 -13.07 13.71 4.01
N LEU A 129 -12.54 13.24 2.88
CA LEU A 129 -12.38 14.03 1.65
C LEU A 129 -13.71 14.25 0.91
N LYS A 130 -14.82 13.65 1.37
CA LYS A 130 -16.16 13.79 0.79
C LYS A 130 -16.19 13.51 -0.73
N ILE A 131 -15.42 12.51 -1.18
CA ILE A 131 -15.32 12.14 -2.60
C ILE A 131 -16.67 11.63 -3.13
N VAL A 132 -17.09 12.14 -4.29
CA VAL A 132 -18.34 11.74 -4.97
C VAL A 132 -18.03 11.39 -6.44
N PRO A 133 -18.48 10.22 -6.95
CA PRO A 133 -19.20 9.18 -6.24
C PRO A 133 -18.30 8.46 -5.23
N PHE A 134 -18.88 8.04 -4.10
CA PHE A 134 -18.15 7.26 -3.12
C PHE A 134 -17.79 5.91 -3.72
N THR A 135 -16.49 5.62 -3.82
CA THR A 135 -15.96 4.33 -4.28
C THR A 135 -15.14 3.75 -3.14
N ASN A 136 -15.41 2.48 -2.78
CA ASN A 136 -14.66 1.86 -1.70
C ASN A 136 -13.21 1.61 -2.15
N TRP A 137 -12.23 1.87 -1.29
CA TRP A 137 -10.82 1.70 -1.65
C TRP A 137 -10.50 0.27 -2.08
N THR A 138 -11.22 -0.72 -1.55
CA THR A 138 -11.05 -2.14 -1.93
C THR A 138 -11.50 -2.44 -3.35
N GLU A 139 -12.32 -1.58 -3.95
CA GLU A 139 -12.91 -1.77 -5.29
C GLU A 139 -12.13 -1.00 -6.37
N LEU A 140 -11.30 -0.02 -5.99
CA LEU A 140 -10.47 0.76 -6.91
C LEU A 140 -9.58 -0.13 -7.76
N ASP A 141 -9.74 -0.09 -9.08
CA ASP A 141 -8.99 -0.95 -10.01
C ASP A 141 -8.19 -0.16 -11.05
N SER A 142 -8.20 1.18 -10.98
CA SER A 142 -7.46 2.03 -11.91
C SER A 142 -6.62 3.13 -11.24
N LYS A 143 -5.50 3.46 -11.89
CA LYS A 143 -4.65 4.63 -11.57
C LYS A 143 -5.48 5.93 -11.59
N LYS A 144 -6.46 6.05 -12.49
CA LYS A 144 -7.30 7.24 -12.62
C LYS A 144 -8.17 7.49 -11.39
N GLU A 145 -8.84 6.46 -10.87
CA GLU A 145 -9.68 6.59 -9.67
C GLU A 145 -8.83 6.91 -8.44
N TYR A 146 -7.66 6.29 -8.33
CA TYR A 146 -6.70 6.59 -7.27
C TYR A 146 -6.22 8.06 -7.34
N LEU A 147 -5.82 8.53 -8.53
CA LEU A 147 -5.39 9.91 -8.74
C LEU A 147 -6.48 10.94 -8.44
N HIS A 148 -7.75 10.59 -8.64
CA HIS A 148 -8.87 11.46 -8.24
C HIS A 148 -8.87 11.70 -6.72
N ILE A 149 -8.62 10.66 -5.93
CA ILE A 149 -8.51 10.77 -4.46
C ILE A 149 -7.28 11.58 -4.06
N ILE A 150 -6.13 11.31 -4.70
CA ILE A 150 -4.89 12.05 -4.47
C ILE A 150 -5.06 13.54 -4.79
N SER A 151 -5.74 13.89 -5.89
CA SER A 151 -6.02 15.28 -6.25
C SER A 151 -6.88 16.00 -5.20
N ALA A 152 -7.87 15.33 -4.62
CA ALA A 152 -8.67 15.91 -3.55
C ALA A 152 -7.84 16.10 -2.26
N ALA A 153 -7.00 15.12 -1.92
CA ALA A 153 -6.09 15.24 -0.78
C ALA A 153 -5.10 16.40 -0.94
N LYS A 154 -4.57 16.63 -2.16
CA LYS A 154 -3.69 17.78 -2.46
C LYS A 154 -4.36 19.13 -2.20
N GLN A 155 -5.66 19.24 -2.46
CA GLN A 155 -6.42 20.47 -2.18
C GLN A 155 -6.51 20.72 -0.67
N GLU A 156 -6.79 19.69 0.11
CA GLU A 156 -6.86 19.78 1.57
C GLU A 156 -5.49 19.98 2.24
N ALA A 157 -4.43 19.40 1.67
CA ALA A 157 -3.07 19.51 2.18
C ALA A 157 -2.43 20.90 1.96
N ASN A 158 -2.99 21.71 1.07
CA ASN A 158 -2.57 23.10 0.83
C ASN A 158 -1.04 23.29 0.68
N GLY A 159 -0.40 22.43 -0.12
CA GLY A 159 1.04 22.46 -0.40
C GLY A 159 1.91 21.65 0.56
N GLN A 160 1.34 21.08 1.63
CA GLN A 160 2.02 20.08 2.47
C GLN A 160 2.20 18.75 1.72
N ASN A 161 3.26 18.00 2.04
CA ASN A 161 3.40 16.62 1.59
C ASN A 161 2.20 15.77 2.07
N LEU A 162 1.66 14.91 1.21
CA LEU A 162 0.45 14.15 1.50
C LEU A 162 0.63 13.09 2.60
N ALA A 163 1.81 12.47 2.70
CA ALA A 163 2.14 11.53 3.77
C ALA A 163 2.14 12.22 5.14
N GLN A 164 2.73 13.41 5.23
CA GLN A 164 2.72 14.22 6.46
C GLN A 164 1.33 14.74 6.78
N TRP A 165 0.61 15.28 5.80
CA TRP A 165 -0.77 15.74 5.98
C TRP A 165 -1.66 14.63 6.54
N GLU A 166 -1.56 13.40 5.99
CA GLU A 166 -2.33 12.26 6.48
C GLU A 166 -1.95 11.88 7.92
N LEU A 167 -0.65 11.86 8.24
CA LEU A 167 -0.15 11.53 9.57
C LEU A 167 -0.67 12.49 10.66
N GLU A 168 -0.75 13.78 10.35
CA GLU A 168 -1.23 14.82 11.28
C GLU A 168 -2.76 14.83 11.42
N THR A 169 -3.45 14.61 10.30
CA THR A 169 -4.92 14.74 10.22
C THR A 169 -5.63 13.49 10.73
N TYR A 170 -5.09 12.30 10.46
CA TYR A 170 -5.75 11.03 10.73
C TYR A 170 -5.04 10.24 11.83
N LYS A 171 -5.34 10.62 13.08
CA LYS A 171 -4.95 9.84 14.26
C LYS A 171 -5.83 8.60 14.40
N ARG A 172 -5.22 7.48 14.78
CA ARG A 172 -5.97 6.27 15.20
C ARG A 172 -6.91 6.67 16.34
N ARG A 173 -8.20 6.38 16.17
CA ARG A 173 -9.22 6.51 17.21
C ARG A 173 -9.23 5.28 18.10
#